data_AF-A0A849L3E2-F1
#
_entry.id   AF-A0A849L3E2-F1
#
_cell.length_a   1.000
_cell.length_b   1.000
_cell.length_c   1.000
_cell.angle_alpha   90.00
_cell.angle_beta   90.00
_cell.angle_gamma   90.00
#
_symmetry.space_group_name_H-M   'P 1'
#
loop_
_entity.id
_entity.type
_entity.pdbx_description
1 polymer ?
#
loop_
_entity_poly.entity_id
_entity_poly.type
_entity_poly.pdbx_seq_one_letter_code
_entity_poly.pdbx_strand_id
1 'polypeptide(L)'
;MSPRKSLRGTNIEADVLWESKRRCAVCFSLYGILDVKKGQIAHINKDRNDNRIENLVFLCFDHHDQYDSVTSQSKNFTKIEMKRYRDELLIACRQGLVTSRFEAGGNLPAIRTGLFARRSSLDGGSVISITKTRKNWDGRSVFQVIGEAYTGISRIGGPNMGFIGFETTENSSSLIEFYDGNYSLLIGATGKGILVEEEGEFGYHGVGVHFFGEYERVTSPFLRMRWWSRSLFVSHFRRGKWPDQ
;
A
#
# COMPACT_ATOMS: atom_id res chain seq x y z
N MET A 1 40.67 -14.94 -16.40
CA MET A 1 39.34 -14.40 -16.01
C MET A 1 38.28 -15.14 -16.80
N SER A 2 37.39 -15.87 -16.13
CA SER A 2 36.28 -16.56 -16.81
C SER A 2 35.34 -15.53 -17.45
N PRO A 3 34.74 -15.80 -18.63
CA PRO A 3 33.82 -14.88 -19.29
C PRO A 3 32.66 -14.51 -18.37
N ARG A 4 32.30 -13.23 -18.34
CA ARG A 4 31.15 -12.71 -17.59
C ARG A 4 29.87 -13.37 -18.11
N LYS A 5 29.14 -14.10 -17.26
CA LYS A 5 27.85 -14.68 -17.62
C LYS A 5 26.77 -13.61 -17.47
N SER A 6 26.21 -13.15 -18.59
CA SER A 6 25.14 -12.15 -18.62
C SER A 6 23.82 -12.78 -18.19
N LEU A 7 23.01 -12.05 -17.40
CA LEU A 7 21.62 -12.42 -17.14
C LEU A 7 20.69 -12.09 -18.33
N ARG A 8 21.15 -11.26 -19.29
CA ARG A 8 20.33 -10.81 -20.42
C ARG A 8 19.79 -11.98 -21.24
N GLY A 9 18.48 -11.99 -21.46
CA GLY A 9 17.77 -12.96 -22.28
C GLY A 9 17.62 -14.34 -21.63
N THR A 10 17.83 -14.45 -20.31
CA THR A 10 17.66 -15.71 -19.58
C THR A 10 16.26 -15.83 -18.97
N ASN A 11 15.77 -17.06 -18.76
CA ASN A 11 14.52 -17.30 -18.04
C ASN A 11 14.56 -16.69 -16.62
N ILE A 12 15.73 -16.71 -15.97
CA ILE A 12 15.91 -16.13 -14.63
C ILE A 12 15.70 -14.61 -14.65
N GLU A 13 16.20 -13.89 -15.66
CA GLU A 13 15.92 -12.45 -15.81
C GLU A 13 14.42 -12.21 -16.01
N ALA A 14 13.78 -13.00 -16.88
CA ALA A 14 12.33 -12.89 -17.11
C ALA A 14 11.53 -13.13 -15.82
N ASP A 15 11.89 -14.15 -15.03
CA ASP A 15 11.25 -14.50 -13.77
C ASP A 15 11.38 -13.37 -12.74
N VAL A 16 12.58 -12.80 -12.57
CA VAL A 16 12.79 -11.68 -11.64
C VAL A 16 11.97 -10.46 -12.06
N LEU A 17 11.95 -10.12 -13.36
CA LEU A 17 11.17 -8.99 -13.86
C LEU A 17 9.66 -9.23 -13.75
N TRP A 18 9.21 -10.46 -13.94
CA TRP A 18 7.81 -10.86 -13.82
C TRP A 18 7.34 -10.87 -12.36
N GLU A 19 8.10 -11.47 -11.45
CA GLU A 19 7.79 -11.55 -10.03
C GLU A 19 7.79 -10.16 -9.37
N SER A 20 8.73 -9.28 -9.76
CA SER A 20 8.78 -7.89 -9.28
C SER A 20 7.81 -6.96 -9.99
N LYS A 21 7.15 -7.42 -11.07
CA LYS A 21 6.32 -6.58 -11.95
C LYS A 21 7.05 -5.32 -12.45
N ARG A 22 8.38 -5.40 -12.62
CA ARG A 22 9.27 -4.28 -12.95
C ARG A 22 9.15 -3.08 -11.99
N ARG A 23 8.92 -3.34 -10.70
CA ARG A 23 8.86 -2.31 -9.66
C ARG A 23 10.09 -2.39 -8.78
N CYS A 24 10.63 -1.23 -8.45
CA CYS A 24 11.84 -1.14 -7.64
C CYS A 24 11.54 -1.55 -6.19
N ALA A 25 12.27 -2.54 -5.67
CA ALA A 25 12.09 -3.02 -4.30
C ALA A 25 12.26 -1.89 -3.26
N VAL A 26 13.25 -1.02 -3.45
CA VAL A 26 13.51 0.10 -2.52
C VAL A 26 12.41 1.15 -2.59
N CYS A 27 12.01 1.57 -3.80
CA CYS A 27 10.92 2.53 -3.99
C CYS A 27 9.63 2.08 -3.29
N PHE A 28 9.30 0.80 -3.45
CA PHE A 28 8.13 0.20 -2.85
C PHE A 28 8.23 0.17 -1.32
N SER A 29 9.30 -0.40 -0.77
CA SER A 29 9.43 -0.58 0.69
C SER A 29 9.60 0.71 1.49
N LEU A 30 10.23 1.74 0.92
CA LEU A 30 10.47 3.00 1.64
C LEU A 30 9.36 4.03 1.43
N TYR A 31 8.79 4.09 0.22
CA TYR A 31 7.91 5.18 -0.19
C TYR A 31 6.53 4.70 -0.64
N GLY A 32 6.28 3.38 -0.67
CA GLY A 32 5.04 2.83 -1.21
C GLY A 32 4.88 3.06 -2.71
N ILE A 33 5.95 3.42 -3.43
CA ILE A 33 5.85 3.76 -4.86
C ILE A 33 5.67 2.49 -5.69
N LEU A 34 4.59 2.50 -6.46
CA LEU A 34 4.09 1.37 -7.23
C LEU A 34 4.36 1.49 -8.73
N ASP A 35 4.93 2.58 -9.22
CA ASP A 35 5.15 2.69 -10.66
C ASP A 35 6.08 1.61 -11.20
N VAL A 36 5.79 1.14 -12.42
CA VAL A 36 6.77 0.43 -13.22
C VAL A 36 7.97 1.35 -13.44
N LYS A 37 9.16 0.89 -13.05
CA LYS A 37 10.39 1.68 -13.16
C LYS A 37 11.26 1.19 -14.31
N LYS A 38 11.98 2.13 -14.93
CA LYS A 38 13.18 1.80 -15.71
C LYS A 38 14.30 1.45 -14.73
N GLY A 39 14.98 0.33 -14.96
CA GLY A 39 15.87 -0.23 -13.95
C GLY A 39 16.62 -1.47 -14.40
N GLN A 40 17.36 -2.05 -13.45
CA GLN A 40 18.21 -3.22 -13.64
C GLN A 40 18.07 -4.21 -12.48
N ILE A 41 18.49 -5.45 -12.74
CA ILE A 41 18.62 -6.47 -11.71
C ILE A 41 19.98 -6.33 -11.06
N ALA A 42 20.00 -6.20 -9.73
CA ALA A 42 21.19 -6.22 -8.90
C ALA A 42 21.33 -7.56 -8.17
N HIS A 43 22.58 -7.97 -7.94
CA HIS A 43 22.92 -9.09 -7.06
C HIS A 43 23.04 -8.60 -5.62
N ILE A 44 22.20 -9.11 -4.70
CA ILE A 44 22.15 -8.72 -3.29
C ILE A 44 23.47 -9.02 -2.57
N ASN A 45 24.17 -10.08 -2.94
CA ASN A 45 25.47 -10.39 -2.35
C ASN A 45 26.63 -9.63 -3.02
N LYS A 46 26.37 -8.81 -4.05
CA LYS A 46 27.36 -8.17 -4.94
C LYS A 46 28.28 -9.16 -5.69
N ASP A 47 27.94 -10.44 -5.73
CA ASP A 47 28.60 -11.44 -6.56
C ASP A 47 27.79 -11.70 -7.83
N ARG A 48 28.32 -11.18 -8.94
CA ARG A 48 27.73 -11.30 -10.28
C ARG A 48 27.62 -12.74 -10.80
N ASN A 49 28.26 -13.72 -10.16
CA ASN A 49 28.19 -15.13 -10.56
C ASN A 49 27.06 -15.88 -9.85
N ASP A 50 26.50 -15.33 -8.77
CA ASP A 50 25.43 -15.95 -8.00
C ASP A 50 24.06 -15.56 -8.55
N ASN A 51 23.66 -16.23 -9.63
CA ASN A 51 22.41 -15.98 -10.34
C ASN A 51 21.19 -16.69 -9.73
N ARG A 52 21.27 -17.12 -8.46
CA ARG A 52 20.12 -17.70 -7.78
C ARG A 52 19.04 -16.63 -7.58
N ILE A 53 17.78 -16.98 -7.83
CA ILE A 53 16.68 -16.01 -7.84
C ILE A 53 16.51 -15.29 -6.49
N GLU A 54 16.85 -15.96 -5.37
CA GLU A 54 16.87 -15.39 -4.02
C GLU A 54 17.93 -14.32 -3.80
N ASN A 55 18.95 -14.26 -4.67
CA ASN A 55 20.03 -13.29 -4.63
C ASN A 55 19.82 -12.13 -5.62
N LEU A 56 18.74 -12.16 -6.41
CA LEU A 56 18.46 -11.14 -7.42
C LEU A 56 17.33 -10.21 -6.98
N VAL A 57 17.49 -8.92 -7.22
CA VAL A 57 16.49 -7.89 -6.94
C VAL A 57 16.41 -6.89 -8.08
N PHE A 58 15.19 -6.50 -8.49
CA PHE A 58 15.01 -5.43 -9.46
C PHE A 58 14.96 -4.06 -8.77
N LEU A 59 15.75 -3.11 -9.27
CA LEU A 59 15.87 -1.75 -8.77
C LEU A 59 15.74 -0.75 -9.92
N CYS A 60 15.15 0.42 -9.67
CA CYS A 60 15.25 1.55 -10.61
C CYS A 60 16.70 2.01 -10.71
N PHE A 61 17.06 2.73 -11.77
CA PHE A 61 18.45 3.17 -11.97
C PHE A 61 19.00 3.94 -10.75
N ASP A 62 18.23 4.87 -10.18
CA ASP A 62 18.70 5.66 -9.02
C ASP A 62 19.08 4.78 -7.82
N HIS A 63 18.22 3.85 -7.45
CA HIS A 63 18.48 2.95 -6.32
C HIS A 63 19.47 1.85 -6.66
N HIS A 64 19.55 1.45 -7.93
CA HIS A 64 20.57 0.53 -8.40
C HIS A 64 21.96 1.17 -8.24
N ASP A 65 22.13 2.40 -8.69
CA ASP A 65 23.39 3.14 -8.60
C ASP A 65 23.76 3.42 -7.16
N GLN A 66 22.80 3.84 -6.32
CA GLN A 66 23.03 4.01 -4.89
C GLN A 66 23.51 2.71 -4.23
N TYR A 67 22.90 1.57 -4.59
CA TYR A 67 23.26 0.29 -4.01
C TYR A 67 24.63 -0.22 -4.51
N ASP A 68 24.92 -0.09 -5.80
CA ASP A 68 26.16 -0.57 -6.39
C ASP A 68 27.36 0.31 -6.01
N SER A 69 27.12 1.62 -5.82
CA SER A 69 28.16 2.58 -5.44
C SER A 69 28.82 2.26 -4.09
N VAL A 70 29.99 2.87 -3.89
CA VAL A 70 30.66 2.98 -2.60
C VAL A 70 30.84 4.46 -2.34
N THR A 71 30.10 5.03 -1.39
CA THR A 71 30.30 6.42 -0.96
C THR A 71 30.88 6.44 0.45
N SER A 72 31.69 7.44 0.76
CA SER A 72 32.20 7.69 2.12
C SER A 72 31.34 8.68 2.92
N GLN A 73 30.40 9.36 2.25
CA GLN A 73 29.60 10.44 2.83
C GLN A 73 28.22 9.97 3.29
N SER A 74 27.61 8.99 2.61
CA SER A 74 26.31 8.44 2.96
C SER A 74 26.39 6.95 3.26
N LYS A 75 25.45 6.45 4.06
CA LYS A 75 25.29 5.00 4.22
C LYS A 75 24.58 4.45 2.98
N ASN A 76 25.27 3.60 2.24
CA ASN A 76 24.65 2.82 1.18
C ASN A 76 23.81 1.69 1.78
N PHE A 77 22.85 1.20 1.02
CA PHE A 77 22.02 0.11 1.51
C PHE A 77 22.82 -1.16 1.72
N THR A 78 22.50 -1.86 2.79
CA THR A 78 23.10 -3.13 3.14
C THR A 78 22.45 -4.28 2.38
N LYS A 79 23.17 -5.42 2.31
CA LYS A 79 22.63 -6.67 1.75
C LYS A 79 21.37 -7.15 2.47
N ILE A 80 21.31 -6.92 3.79
CA ILE A 80 20.16 -7.30 4.62
C ILE A 80 18.95 -6.44 4.27
N GLU A 81 19.13 -5.13 4.10
CA GLU A 81 18.05 -4.23 3.66
C GLU A 81 17.54 -4.61 2.28
N MET A 82 18.43 -4.85 1.31
CA MET A 82 18.00 -5.29 -0.04
C MET A 82 17.19 -6.59 -0.01
N LYS A 83 17.61 -7.56 0.80
CA LYS A 83 16.86 -8.80 0.96
C LYS A 83 15.46 -8.54 1.54
N ARG A 84 15.36 -7.71 2.57
CA ARG A 84 14.06 -7.35 3.17
C ARG A 84 13.15 -6.64 2.18
N TYR A 85 13.66 -5.64 1.46
CA TYR A 85 12.85 -4.90 0.48
C TYR A 85 12.41 -5.78 -0.69
N ARG A 86 13.29 -6.66 -1.18
CA ARG A 86 12.93 -7.66 -2.18
C ARG A 86 11.78 -8.53 -1.68
N ASP A 87 11.95 -9.14 -0.51
CA ASP A 87 10.98 -10.09 0.01
C ASP A 87 9.61 -9.41 0.25
N GLU A 88 9.61 -8.17 0.75
CA GLU A 88 8.40 -7.37 0.92
C GLU A 88 7.69 -7.10 -0.42
N LEU A 89 8.42 -6.64 -1.43
CA LEU A 89 7.87 -6.42 -2.78
C LEU A 89 7.30 -7.72 -3.36
N LEU A 90 8.03 -8.82 -3.26
CA LEU A 90 7.59 -10.10 -3.83
C LEU A 90 6.36 -10.67 -3.13
N ILE A 91 6.28 -10.55 -1.80
CA ILE A 91 5.07 -10.89 -1.05
C ILE A 91 3.90 -10.06 -1.58
N ALA A 92 4.09 -8.75 -1.69
CA ALA A 92 3.04 -7.84 -2.15
C ALA A 92 2.61 -8.14 -3.60
N CYS A 93 3.55 -8.44 -4.51
CA CYS A 93 3.26 -8.85 -5.88
C CYS A 93 2.47 -10.16 -5.95
N ARG A 94 2.86 -11.17 -5.16
CA ARG A 94 2.19 -12.47 -5.12
C ARG A 94 0.78 -12.37 -4.52
N GLN A 95 0.59 -11.45 -3.60
CA GLN A 95 -0.70 -11.16 -2.99
C GLN A 95 -1.59 -10.24 -3.84
N GLY A 96 -1.16 -9.83 -5.04
CA GLY A 96 -1.95 -8.92 -5.88
C GLY A 96 -2.04 -7.49 -5.35
N LEU A 97 -1.31 -7.14 -4.28
CA LEU A 97 -1.29 -5.77 -3.77
C LEU A 97 -0.70 -4.83 -4.85
N VAL A 98 0.30 -5.32 -5.56
CA VAL A 98 1.14 -4.55 -6.48
C VAL A 98 0.56 -4.54 -7.92
N THR A 99 -0.70 -4.93 -8.12
CA THR A 99 -1.40 -4.66 -9.37
C THR A 99 -2.07 -3.30 -9.28
N SER A 100 -1.50 -2.29 -9.95
CA SER A 100 -2.26 -1.10 -10.34
C SER A 100 -3.26 -1.53 -11.40
N ARG A 101 -4.55 -1.34 -11.14
CA ARG A 101 -5.69 -1.28 -12.07
C ARG A 101 -6.91 -1.92 -11.39
N PHE A 102 -7.74 -1.09 -10.78
CA PHE A 102 -9.15 -1.14 -11.18
C PHE A 102 -9.13 -1.08 -12.70
N GLU A 103 -9.26 -2.23 -13.37
CA GLU A 103 -9.16 -2.28 -14.83
C GLU A 103 -10.15 -1.29 -15.40
N ALA A 104 -9.61 -0.25 -16.03
CA ALA A 104 -10.36 0.76 -16.75
C ALA A 104 -11.33 0.05 -17.69
N GLY A 105 -12.61 0.03 -17.32
CA GLY A 105 -13.70 -0.57 -18.10
C GLY A 105 -14.32 -1.86 -17.55
N GLY A 106 -13.85 -2.41 -16.42
CA GLY A 106 -14.52 -3.52 -15.76
C GLY A 106 -15.70 -3.06 -14.89
N ASN A 107 -16.85 -3.72 -15.00
CA ASN A 107 -17.94 -3.56 -14.03
C ASN A 107 -17.48 -4.10 -12.67
N LEU A 108 -16.96 -3.22 -11.81
CA LEU A 108 -16.69 -3.58 -10.42
C LEU A 108 -18.02 -3.88 -9.71
N PRO A 109 -18.04 -4.84 -8.77
CA PRO A 109 -19.21 -5.03 -7.93
C PRO A 109 -19.49 -3.76 -7.13
N ALA A 110 -20.76 -3.50 -6.80
CA ALA A 110 -21.12 -2.37 -5.96
C ALA A 110 -20.46 -2.49 -4.58
N ILE A 111 -19.96 -1.36 -4.06
CA ILE A 111 -19.32 -1.32 -2.74
C ILE A 111 -20.34 -1.64 -1.65
N ARG A 112 -19.97 -2.59 -0.79
CA ARG A 112 -20.82 -3.04 0.32
C ARG A 112 -20.44 -2.33 1.62
N THR A 113 -21.45 -1.88 2.36
CA THR A 113 -21.28 -1.44 3.74
C THR A 113 -20.66 -2.55 4.60
N GLY A 114 -19.69 -2.20 5.43
CA GLY A 114 -19.07 -3.13 6.35
C GLY A 114 -17.77 -2.62 6.95
N LEU A 115 -17.25 -3.44 7.87
CA LEU A 115 -15.90 -3.32 8.40
C LEU A 115 -14.99 -4.24 7.61
N PHE A 116 -13.86 -3.72 7.17
CA PHE A 116 -12.88 -4.39 6.34
C PHE A 116 -11.52 -4.33 7.04
N ALA A 117 -10.80 -5.45 7.09
CA ALA A 117 -9.47 -5.50 7.68
C ALA A 117 -8.46 -5.92 6.61
N ARG A 118 -7.31 -5.22 6.56
CA ARG A 118 -6.27 -5.49 5.56
C ARG A 118 -5.69 -6.88 5.76
N ARG A 119 -5.58 -7.62 4.65
CA ARG A 119 -5.02 -8.97 4.63
C ARG A 119 -3.50 -8.86 4.71
N SER A 120 -2.96 -9.26 5.86
CA SER A 120 -1.53 -9.36 6.16
C SER A 120 -0.76 -8.04 6.24
N SER A 121 -0.10 -7.87 7.37
CA SER A 121 1.00 -6.95 7.56
C SER A 121 1.77 -7.43 8.79
N LEU A 122 3.04 -7.79 8.61
CA LEU A 122 3.87 -8.38 9.67
C LEU A 122 4.26 -7.37 10.76
N ASP A 123 4.17 -6.07 10.46
CA ASP A 123 4.63 -4.99 11.35
C ASP A 123 3.68 -3.77 11.30
N GLY A 124 2.37 -4.01 11.16
CA GLY A 124 1.37 -2.97 10.99
C GLY A 124 -0.02 -3.54 10.70
N GLY A 125 -1.00 -2.69 10.45
CA GLY A 125 -2.33 -3.13 10.08
C GLY A 125 -3.24 -1.95 9.81
N SER A 126 -4.32 -2.21 9.08
CA SER A 126 -5.31 -1.18 8.78
C SER A 126 -6.70 -1.77 8.71
N VAL A 127 -7.66 -0.96 9.11
CA VAL A 127 -9.09 -1.28 9.12
C VAL A 127 -9.83 -0.13 8.49
N ILE A 128 -10.82 -0.44 7.66
CA ILE A 128 -11.70 0.55 7.02
C ILE A 128 -13.15 0.16 7.29
N SER A 129 -13.93 1.11 7.78
CA SER A 129 -15.38 1.04 7.86
C SER A 129 -15.98 1.87 6.73
N ILE A 130 -16.83 1.24 5.93
CA ILE A 130 -17.63 1.91 4.91
C ILE A 130 -19.08 1.82 5.35
N THR A 131 -19.73 2.97 5.54
CA THR A 131 -21.12 3.07 5.97
C THR A 131 -21.91 3.91 4.99
N LYS A 132 -22.89 3.30 4.33
CA LYS A 132 -23.90 4.06 3.58
C LYS A 132 -24.77 4.86 4.55
N THR A 133 -24.78 6.19 4.44
CA THR A 133 -25.43 7.09 5.41
C THR A 133 -26.78 7.59 4.90
N ARG A 134 -26.78 8.36 3.82
CA ARG A 134 -27.97 9.01 3.25
C ARG A 134 -27.98 8.92 1.73
N LYS A 135 -29.03 9.46 1.10
CA LYS A 135 -28.99 9.83 -0.31
C LYS A 135 -28.72 11.32 -0.45
N ASN A 136 -27.97 11.71 -1.46
CA ASN A 136 -27.84 13.10 -1.88
C ASN A 136 -29.10 13.55 -2.63
N TRP A 137 -29.19 14.85 -2.93
CA TRP A 137 -30.32 15.46 -3.62
C TRP A 137 -30.56 14.88 -5.02
N ASP A 138 -29.53 14.30 -5.64
CA ASP A 138 -29.59 13.60 -6.93
C ASP A 138 -29.97 12.10 -6.80
N GLY A 139 -30.30 11.65 -5.59
CA GLY A 139 -30.67 10.27 -5.29
C GLY A 139 -29.51 9.29 -5.17
N ARG A 140 -28.25 9.73 -5.34
CA ARG A 140 -27.05 8.87 -5.18
C ARG A 140 -26.78 8.59 -3.71
N SER A 141 -26.21 7.42 -3.45
CA SER A 141 -25.88 7.01 -2.08
C SER A 141 -24.62 7.74 -1.59
N VAL A 142 -24.69 8.30 -0.40
CA VAL A 142 -23.54 8.86 0.31
C VAL A 142 -22.96 7.77 1.20
N PHE A 143 -21.65 7.64 1.16
CA PHE A 143 -20.86 6.75 1.99
C PHE A 143 -19.99 7.58 2.92
N GLN A 144 -20.01 7.22 4.20
CA GLN A 144 -19.01 7.63 5.16
C GLN A 144 -17.92 6.55 5.21
N VAL A 145 -16.69 6.96 4.97
CA VAL A 145 -15.50 6.09 5.04
C VAL A 145 -14.67 6.56 6.22
N ILE A 146 -14.35 5.61 7.10
CA ILE A 146 -13.48 5.83 8.25
C ILE A 146 -12.41 4.73 8.21
N GLY A 147 -11.14 5.10 8.32
CA GLY A 147 -10.04 4.15 8.35
C GLY A 147 -9.07 4.46 9.48
N GLU A 148 -8.56 3.40 10.11
CA GLU A 148 -7.40 3.47 11.00
C GLU A 148 -6.28 2.61 10.43
N ALA A 149 -5.05 3.13 10.43
CA ALA A 149 -3.86 2.40 10.03
C ALA A 149 -2.76 2.59 11.07
N TYR A 150 -1.92 1.57 11.25
CA TYR A 150 -0.77 1.62 12.13
C TYR A 150 0.41 0.85 11.54
N THR A 151 1.61 1.24 11.93
CA THR A 151 2.86 0.59 11.51
C THR A 151 3.91 0.63 12.62
N GLY A 152 4.89 -0.26 12.53
CA GLY A 152 6.05 -0.29 13.41
C GLY A 152 5.73 -0.70 14.85
N ILE A 153 4.72 -1.55 15.09
CA ILE A 153 4.39 -2.05 16.44
C ILE A 153 5.62 -2.67 17.11
N SER A 154 6.47 -3.33 16.33
CA SER A 154 7.65 -4.01 16.86
C SER A 154 8.90 -3.14 16.97
N ARG A 155 8.83 -1.85 16.60
CA ARG A 155 10.01 -0.96 16.51
C ARG A 155 10.16 -0.07 17.74
N ILE A 156 11.40 0.19 18.15
CA ILE A 156 11.73 1.20 19.15
C ILE A 156 11.36 2.57 18.55
N GLY A 157 10.31 3.20 19.10
CA GLY A 157 9.74 4.45 18.60
C GLY A 157 8.41 4.32 17.84
N GLY A 158 7.84 3.12 17.72
CA GLY A 158 6.47 2.91 17.19
C GLY A 158 5.40 2.73 18.29
N PRO A 159 4.11 2.59 17.92
CA PRO A 159 3.58 2.61 16.55
C PRO A 159 3.27 4.02 16.04
N ASN A 160 3.54 4.26 14.75
CA ASN A 160 2.93 5.38 14.03
C ASN A 160 1.49 5.00 13.70
N MET A 161 0.56 5.94 13.86
CA MET A 161 -0.87 5.73 13.61
C MET A 161 -1.43 6.82 12.71
N GLY A 162 -2.41 6.45 11.89
CA GLY A 162 -3.12 7.33 10.98
C GLY A 162 -4.62 7.07 10.99
N PHE A 163 -5.37 8.13 10.69
CA PHE A 163 -6.81 8.12 10.66
C PHE A 163 -7.33 8.89 9.44
N ILE A 164 -8.12 8.21 8.60
CA ILE A 164 -8.87 8.85 7.52
C ILE A 164 -10.36 8.87 7.87
N GLY A 165 -11.02 9.96 7.50
CA GLY A 165 -12.46 10.12 7.72
C GLY A 165 -13.04 11.10 6.71
N PHE A 166 -13.88 10.61 5.80
CA PHE A 166 -14.51 11.44 4.77
C PHE A 166 -15.89 10.93 4.38
N GLU A 167 -16.69 11.80 3.76
CA GLU A 167 -17.93 11.43 3.09
C GLU A 167 -17.72 11.54 1.57
N THR A 168 -18.24 10.59 0.82
CA THR A 168 -18.20 10.62 -0.65
C THR A 168 -19.43 9.97 -1.25
N THR A 169 -19.59 10.09 -2.56
CA THR A 169 -20.60 9.36 -3.34
C THR A 169 -19.91 8.34 -4.22
N GLU A 170 -20.51 7.15 -4.36
CA GLU A 170 -20.04 6.16 -5.33
C GLU A 170 -20.09 6.75 -6.75
N ASN A 171 -18.97 6.63 -7.48
CA ASN A 171 -18.89 7.08 -8.86
C ASN A 171 -19.55 6.06 -9.82
N SER A 172 -19.60 6.37 -11.11
CA SER A 172 -20.19 5.49 -12.13
C SER A 172 -19.47 4.15 -12.33
N SER A 173 -18.29 3.98 -11.73
CA SER A 173 -17.42 2.81 -11.86
C SER A 173 -17.42 1.96 -10.59
N SER A 174 -18.32 2.22 -9.64
CA SER A 174 -18.36 1.58 -8.32
C SER A 174 -17.06 1.73 -7.52
N LEU A 175 -16.44 2.91 -7.62
CA LEU A 175 -15.31 3.33 -6.81
C LEU A 175 -15.73 4.42 -5.82
N ILE A 176 -15.09 4.39 -4.66
CA ILE A 176 -15.03 5.50 -3.70
C ILE A 176 -13.67 6.17 -3.89
N GLU A 177 -13.70 7.48 -4.12
CA GLU A 177 -12.50 8.29 -4.30
C GLU A 177 -12.42 9.37 -3.22
N PHE A 178 -11.20 9.62 -2.76
CA PHE A 178 -10.85 10.70 -1.85
C PHE A 178 -9.58 11.38 -2.37
N TYR A 179 -9.60 12.71 -2.34
CA TYR A 179 -8.48 13.55 -2.76
C TYR A 179 -8.26 14.65 -1.72
N ASP A 180 -7.01 14.83 -1.30
CA ASP A 180 -6.60 15.93 -0.42
C ASP A 180 -5.18 16.37 -0.81
N GLY A 181 -5.08 17.50 -1.53
CA GLY A 181 -3.83 17.98 -2.09
C GLY A 181 -3.20 16.97 -3.06
N ASN A 182 -1.98 16.53 -2.76
CA ASN A 182 -1.24 15.53 -3.55
C ASN A 182 -1.52 14.08 -3.13
N TYR A 183 -2.45 13.88 -2.20
CA TYR A 183 -2.84 12.57 -1.74
C TYR A 183 -4.15 12.13 -2.40
N SER A 184 -4.19 10.90 -2.88
CA SER A 184 -5.40 10.25 -3.38
C SER A 184 -5.58 8.87 -2.75
N LEU A 185 -6.84 8.49 -2.55
CA LEU A 185 -7.23 7.16 -2.09
C LEU A 185 -8.41 6.67 -2.91
N LEU A 186 -8.25 5.49 -3.51
CA LEU A 186 -9.27 4.81 -4.31
C LEU A 186 -9.65 3.51 -3.64
N ILE A 187 -10.94 3.31 -3.40
CA ILE A 187 -11.49 2.06 -2.87
C ILE A 187 -12.44 1.48 -3.90
N GLY A 188 -12.26 0.21 -4.21
CA GLY A 188 -13.20 -0.53 -5.04
C GLY A 188 -13.44 -1.92 -4.50
N ALA A 189 -14.64 -2.43 -4.75
CA ALA A 189 -15.00 -3.76 -4.29
C ALA A 189 -14.34 -4.84 -5.13
N THR A 190 -13.95 -5.91 -4.46
CA THR A 190 -13.49 -7.15 -5.09
C THR A 190 -14.50 -8.26 -4.79
N GLY A 191 -14.38 -9.41 -5.43
CA GLY A 191 -15.27 -10.55 -5.14
C GLY A 191 -15.25 -11.02 -3.67
N LYS A 192 -14.21 -10.67 -2.89
CA LYS A 192 -14.00 -11.13 -1.50
C LYS A 192 -13.94 -10.00 -0.46
N GLY A 193 -13.89 -8.74 -0.90
CA GLY A 193 -13.77 -7.60 0.02
C GLY A 193 -13.59 -6.29 -0.74
N ILE A 194 -12.56 -5.53 -0.41
CA ILE A 194 -12.19 -4.29 -1.11
C ILE A 194 -10.70 -4.27 -1.42
N LEU A 195 -10.32 -3.56 -2.47
CA LEU A 195 -8.95 -3.16 -2.76
C LEU A 195 -8.86 -1.66 -2.48
N VAL A 196 -7.77 -1.23 -1.85
CA VAL A 196 -7.46 0.17 -1.61
C VAL A 196 -6.16 0.50 -2.31
N GLU A 197 -6.22 1.48 -3.21
CA GLU A 197 -5.05 2.11 -3.83
C GLU A 197 -4.83 3.48 -3.18
N GLU A 198 -3.58 3.85 -2.96
CA GLU A 198 -3.19 5.15 -2.41
C GLU A 198 -2.07 5.74 -3.27
N GLU A 199 -2.13 7.04 -3.52
CA GLU A 199 -1.02 7.80 -4.09
C GLU A 199 -0.67 8.97 -3.18
N GLY A 200 0.62 9.21 -3.01
CA GLY A 200 1.16 10.30 -2.20
C GLY A 200 2.57 9.96 -1.73
N GLU A 201 3.52 10.89 -1.88
CA GLU A 201 4.97 10.67 -1.69
C GLU A 201 5.34 10.09 -0.31
N PHE A 202 4.53 10.37 0.72
CA PHE A 202 4.75 9.90 2.09
C PHE A 202 3.52 9.22 2.72
N GLY A 203 2.47 8.96 1.94
CA GLY A 203 1.14 8.63 2.47
C GLY A 203 0.48 9.81 3.20
N TYR A 204 -0.81 9.68 3.55
CA TYR A 204 -1.57 10.78 4.17
C TYR A 204 -1.08 11.14 5.59
N HIS A 205 -0.47 10.20 6.30
CA HIS A 205 -0.06 10.34 7.71
C HIS A 205 1.45 10.22 7.93
N GLY A 206 2.25 10.28 6.86
CA GLY A 206 3.69 10.15 6.93
C GLY A 206 4.20 8.70 6.91
N VAL A 207 5.52 8.58 7.06
CA VAL A 207 6.29 7.38 6.69
C VAL A 207 5.75 6.09 7.33
N GLY A 208 5.29 5.19 6.47
CA GLY A 208 4.93 3.81 6.80
C GLY A 208 3.47 3.60 7.19
N VAL A 209 2.66 4.65 7.32
CA VAL A 209 1.22 4.55 7.63
C VAL A 209 0.41 4.63 6.33
N HIS A 210 -0.06 3.47 5.85
CA HIS A 210 -0.71 3.32 4.56
C HIS A 210 -1.96 2.44 4.66
N PHE A 211 -3.04 2.85 3.99
CA PHE A 211 -4.25 2.04 3.77
C PHE A 211 -4.17 1.20 2.50
N PHE A 212 -3.13 1.33 1.69
CA PHE A 212 -2.97 0.50 0.50
C PHE A 212 -3.03 -1.01 0.81
N GLY A 213 -3.81 -1.73 -0.01
CA GLY A 213 -3.83 -3.19 -0.05
C GLY A 213 -5.21 -3.83 -0.17
N GLU A 214 -5.24 -5.16 -0.13
CA GLU A 214 -6.48 -5.94 -0.11
C GLU A 214 -7.04 -6.02 1.32
N TYR A 215 -8.35 -5.85 1.44
CA TYR A 215 -9.06 -6.03 2.69
C TYR A 215 -10.14 -7.08 2.55
N GLU A 216 -10.29 -7.89 3.59
CA GLU A 216 -11.39 -8.83 3.72
C GLU A 216 -12.47 -8.25 4.62
N ARG A 217 -13.73 -8.55 4.29
CA ARG A 217 -14.85 -8.14 5.12
C ARG A 217 -14.80 -8.90 6.44
N VAL A 218 -14.81 -8.18 7.55
CA VAL A 218 -14.87 -8.77 8.89
C VAL A 218 -16.27 -9.32 9.12
N THR A 219 -16.38 -10.64 9.14
CA THR A 219 -17.64 -11.38 9.35
C THR A 219 -17.84 -11.83 10.81
N SER A 220 -16.79 -11.80 11.64
CA SER A 220 -16.87 -12.24 13.03
C SER A 220 -17.65 -11.26 13.92
N PRO A 221 -18.65 -11.73 14.70
CA PRO A 221 -19.42 -10.91 15.64
C PRO A 221 -18.56 -10.30 16.76
N PHE A 222 -17.49 -11.00 17.19
CA PHE A 222 -16.64 -10.57 18.31
C PHE A 222 -15.81 -9.32 18.00
N LEU A 223 -15.47 -9.06 16.73
CA LEU A 223 -14.76 -7.86 16.31
C LEU A 223 -15.68 -6.63 16.14
N ARG A 224 -16.99 -6.83 15.89
CA ARG A 224 -17.94 -5.72 15.78
C ARG A 224 -18.15 -4.96 17.10
N MET A 225 -18.09 -5.67 18.23
CA MET A 225 -18.39 -5.11 19.56
C MET A 225 -17.33 -4.14 20.10
N ARG A 226 -16.05 -4.33 19.74
CA ARG A 226 -14.96 -3.44 20.20
C ARG A 226 -14.87 -2.11 19.43
N TRP A 227 -15.46 -2.01 18.25
CA TRP A 227 -15.39 -0.82 17.39
C TRP A 227 -16.55 0.16 17.61
N TRP A 228 -17.76 -0.34 17.88
CA TRP A 228 -18.92 0.53 18.16
C TRP A 228 -18.73 1.42 19.40
N SER A 229 -17.93 1.01 20.38
CA SER A 229 -17.65 1.81 21.58
C SER A 229 -16.70 3.00 21.33
N ARG A 230 -15.97 3.05 20.21
CA ARG A 230 -15.08 4.18 19.85
C ARG A 230 -15.73 5.18 18.89
N SER A 231 -16.57 4.75 17.94
CA SER A 231 -17.23 5.68 16.99
C SER A 231 -18.25 6.62 17.64
N LEU A 232 -18.77 6.31 18.83
CA LEU A 232 -19.63 7.22 19.61
C LEU A 232 -18.89 8.47 20.13
N PHE A 233 -17.55 8.48 20.15
CA PHE A 233 -16.78 9.62 20.62
C PHE A 233 -16.60 10.73 19.57
N VAL A 234 -16.68 10.38 18.27
CA VAL A 234 -16.46 11.36 17.18
C VAL A 234 -17.74 12.13 16.83
N SER A 235 -18.92 11.66 17.23
CA SER A 235 -20.19 12.35 16.99
C SER A 235 -20.49 13.52 17.95
N HIS A 236 -19.68 13.73 18.99
CA HIS A 236 -19.89 14.80 19.98
C HIS A 236 -19.12 16.11 19.73
N PHE A 237 -18.29 16.20 18.68
CA PHE A 237 -17.49 17.41 18.39
C PHE A 237 -18.12 18.40 17.38
N ARG A 238 -19.46 18.36 17.19
CA ARG A 238 -20.18 19.30 16.29
C ARG A 238 -21.29 20.13 16.95
N ARG A 239 -21.24 20.37 18.26
CA ARG A 239 -22.10 21.37 18.92
C ARG A 239 -21.32 22.20 19.93
N GLY A 240 -20.31 22.93 19.47
CA GLY A 240 -19.74 24.07 20.20
C GLY A 240 -20.13 25.35 19.47
N LYS A 241 -21.16 26.05 19.97
CA LYS A 241 -21.37 27.46 19.62
C LYS A 241 -20.18 28.23 20.18
N TRP A 242 -19.52 29.02 19.34
CA TRP A 242 -18.60 30.06 19.79
C TRP A 242 -19.43 31.14 20.51
N PRO A 243 -19.08 31.56 21.73
CA PRO A 243 -19.59 32.81 22.26
C PRO A 243 -18.76 33.95 21.68
N ASP A 244 -19.44 34.90 21.05
CA ASP A 244 -18.94 36.26 20.86
C ASP A 244 -18.74 36.90 22.24
N GLN A 245 -17.49 37.26 22.56
CA GLN A 245 -17.03 38.47 23.26
C GLN A 245 -15.53 38.36 23.56
#